data_AF-A0AA91QMB8-F1
#
_entry.id   AF-A0AA91QMB8-F1
#
_cell.length_a   1.000
_cell.length_b   1.000
_cell.length_c   1.000
_cell.angle_alpha   90.00
_cell.angle_beta   90.00
_cell.angle_gamma   90.00
#
_symmetry.space_group_name_H-M   'P 1'
#
loop_
_entity.id
_entity.type
_entity.pdbx_description
1 polymer ?
#
loop_
_entity_poly.entity_id
_entity_poly.type
_entity_poly.pdbx_seq_one_letter_code
_entity_poly.pdbx_strand_id
1 'polypeptide(L)'
;MAIDHDRLFKELIQTFFEEFLLLFFPDMHEHIDFRHLSFLSEELFTDVTAGEKYRVDLLVETKLKGENGLIIVHVENVPIAVFSHDALREEPSVFSIAFPFGDVLQFRFFPVELRKKHWRDYIRHDNPIAAALLGKMGYTESEKVELKKECLRMLVRLELDEARQRLLLGFFETYVKLSEEEEQQLQREVKAMETKEREKVLELIISYEQKGRKEGLEEGIKRGIQQGIQQGMKQGMKQGMKQGMKQLIRNMARKGMTVEDIARLVDLPEEDVWELLEE
;
A
#
# COMPACT_ATOMS: atom_id res chain seq x y z
N MET A 1 6.55 3.60 -9.23
CA MET A 1 5.18 3.45 -8.71
C MET A 1 5.28 3.62 -7.22
N ALA A 2 4.51 4.53 -6.63
CA ALA A 2 4.40 4.57 -5.18
C ALA A 2 3.89 3.21 -4.73
N ILE A 3 4.59 2.57 -3.79
CA ILE A 3 4.00 1.44 -3.07
C ILE A 3 2.72 2.00 -2.45
N ASP A 4 1.59 1.32 -2.67
CA ASP A 4 0.33 1.72 -2.04
C ASP A 4 0.42 1.33 -0.56
N HIS A 5 1.14 2.17 0.20
CA HIS A 5 1.44 2.02 1.62
C HIS A 5 0.15 1.86 2.44
N ASP A 6 -0.91 2.53 2.01
CA ASP A 6 -2.23 2.46 2.62
C ASP A 6 -2.87 1.09 2.40
N ARG A 7 -2.89 0.59 1.16
CA ARG A 7 -3.41 -0.76 0.87
C ARG A 7 -2.68 -1.85 1.66
N LEU A 8 -1.36 -1.76 1.74
CA LEU A 8 -0.54 -2.76 2.43
C LEU A 8 -0.73 -2.70 3.96
N PHE A 9 -0.98 -1.51 4.52
CA PHE A 9 -1.37 -1.37 5.92
C PHE A 9 -2.78 -1.93 6.19
N LYS A 10 -3.75 -1.66 5.30
CA LYS A 10 -5.10 -2.22 5.39
C LYS A 10 -5.08 -3.76 5.39
N GLU A 11 -4.33 -4.35 4.46
CA GLU A 11 -4.15 -5.81 4.38
C GLU A 11 -3.52 -6.39 5.65
N LEU A 12 -2.50 -5.71 6.21
CA LEU A 12 -1.89 -6.08 7.49
C LEU A 12 -2.93 -6.09 8.62
N ILE A 13 -3.67 -5.00 8.81
CA ILE A 13 -4.66 -4.89 9.89
C ILE A 13 -5.79 -5.91 9.69
N GLN A 14 -6.26 -6.13 8.46
CA GLN A 14 -7.30 -7.14 8.18
C GLN A 14 -6.84 -8.56 8.52
N THR A 15 -5.58 -8.88 8.22
CA THR A 15 -5.03 -10.22 8.45
C THR A 15 -4.71 -10.49 9.92
N PHE A 16 -4.34 -9.45 10.66
CA PHE A 16 -3.86 -9.56 12.05
C PHE A 16 -4.70 -8.74 13.03
N PHE A 17 -6.00 -8.59 12.77
CA PHE A 17 -6.86 -7.69 13.54
C PHE A 17 -7.00 -8.12 15.01
N GLU A 18 -7.17 -9.41 15.26
CA GLU A 18 -7.24 -9.97 16.61
C GLU A 18 -5.93 -9.72 17.37
N GLU A 19 -4.79 -9.99 16.73
CA GLU A 19 -3.47 -9.75 17.32
C GLU A 19 -3.18 -8.26 17.53
N PHE A 20 -3.68 -7.39 16.66
CA PHE A 20 -3.59 -5.95 16.82
C PHE A 20 -4.35 -5.47 18.06
N LEU A 21 -5.59 -5.92 18.24
CA LEU A 21 -6.36 -5.61 19.44
C LEU A 21 -5.71 -6.19 20.69
N LEU A 22 -5.23 -7.43 20.63
CA LEU A 22 -4.50 -8.03 21.75
C LEU A 22 -3.27 -7.20 22.15
N LEU A 23 -2.57 -6.60 21.17
CA LEU A 23 -1.35 -5.83 21.42
C LEU A 23 -1.61 -4.46 22.03
N PHE A 24 -2.60 -3.73 21.51
CA PHE A 24 -2.80 -2.32 21.88
C PHE A 24 -4.02 -2.09 22.78
N PHE A 25 -4.98 -3.01 22.78
CA PHE A 25 -6.26 -2.91 23.47
C PHE A 25 -6.66 -4.25 24.12
N PRO A 26 -5.84 -4.79 25.04
CA PRO A 26 -6.08 -6.09 25.65
C PRO A 26 -7.47 -6.17 26.33
N ASP A 27 -7.90 -5.09 26.99
CA ASP A 27 -9.22 -5.01 27.61
C ASP A 27 -10.35 -5.16 26.57
N MET A 28 -10.23 -4.53 25.39
CA MET A 28 -11.23 -4.69 24.32
C MET A 28 -11.22 -6.10 23.73
N HIS A 29 -10.02 -6.66 23.54
CA HIS A 29 -9.84 -8.02 23.02
C HIS A 29 -10.57 -9.06 23.88
N GLU A 30 -10.59 -8.90 25.21
CA GLU A 30 -11.33 -9.80 26.10
C GLU A 30 -12.84 -9.82 25.83
N HIS A 31 -13.41 -8.72 25.36
CA HIS A 31 -14.85 -8.56 25.17
C HIS A 31 -15.35 -8.83 23.73
N ILE A 32 -14.47 -8.91 22.72
CA ILE A 32 -14.84 -9.09 21.32
C ILE A 32 -14.95 -10.58 20.93
N ASP A 33 -16.00 -10.96 20.20
CA ASP A 33 -16.18 -12.30 19.61
C ASP A 33 -15.66 -12.35 18.17
N PHE A 34 -14.38 -12.71 18.04
CA PHE A 34 -13.66 -12.83 16.76
C PHE A 34 -14.21 -13.89 15.80
N ARG A 35 -15.12 -14.78 16.24
CA ARG A 35 -15.78 -15.76 15.35
C ARG A 35 -16.81 -15.11 14.42
N HIS A 36 -17.31 -13.94 14.81
CA HIS A 36 -18.23 -13.13 14.03
C HIS A 36 -17.46 -11.88 13.63
N LEU A 37 -16.67 -11.96 12.56
CA LEU A 37 -15.85 -10.86 12.10
C LEU A 37 -16.02 -10.67 10.60
N SER A 38 -16.54 -9.51 10.19
CA SER A 38 -16.77 -9.13 8.79
C SER A 38 -16.10 -7.78 8.51
N PHE A 39 -15.21 -7.73 7.53
CA PHE A 39 -14.65 -6.46 7.07
C PHE A 39 -15.61 -5.85 6.03
N LEU A 40 -16.15 -4.67 6.31
CA LEU A 40 -17.03 -3.94 5.41
C LEU A 40 -16.19 -2.93 4.59
N SER A 41 -16.42 -2.90 3.29
CA SER A 41 -15.77 -1.95 2.35
C SER A 41 -16.51 -0.62 2.31
N GLU A 42 -15.76 0.48 2.15
CA GLU A 42 -16.23 1.88 2.05
C GLU A 42 -17.64 2.07 1.43
N GLU A 43 -18.58 2.62 2.22
CA GLU A 43 -19.70 3.43 1.71
C GLU A 43 -19.40 4.90 2.02
N LEU A 44 -19.45 5.75 0.99
CA LEU A 44 -19.19 7.19 1.08
C LEU A 44 -20.22 7.87 1.99
N PHE A 45 -19.78 8.32 3.17
CA PHE A 45 -20.57 9.29 3.93
C PHE A 45 -20.22 10.70 3.42
N THR A 46 -21.10 11.26 2.60
CA THR A 46 -21.06 12.70 2.32
C THR A 46 -21.68 13.45 3.50
N ASP A 47 -20.85 14.17 4.26
CA ASP A 47 -21.35 15.21 5.14
C ASP A 47 -21.98 16.32 4.28
N VAL A 48 -23.31 16.44 4.34
CA VAL A 48 -24.08 17.41 3.54
C VAL A 48 -23.96 18.83 4.11
N THR A 49 -23.37 18.99 5.30
CA THR A 49 -23.34 20.26 6.05
C THR A 49 -21.97 20.92 6.16
N ALA A 50 -20.86 20.19 6.06
CA ALA A 50 -19.51 20.76 6.24
C ALA A 50 -18.61 20.74 4.99
N GLY A 51 -18.98 20.08 3.90
CA GLY A 51 -18.17 20.05 2.67
C GLY A 51 -16.85 19.26 2.78
N GLU A 52 -16.50 18.76 3.96
CA GLU A 52 -15.38 17.84 4.16
C GLU A 52 -15.86 16.40 3.93
N LYS A 53 -15.19 15.69 3.01
CA LYS A 53 -15.43 14.28 2.74
C LYS A 53 -14.52 13.44 3.62
N TYR A 54 -15.10 12.76 4.61
CA TYR A 54 -14.40 11.77 5.41
C TYR A 54 -14.54 10.40 4.73
N ARG A 55 -13.41 9.77 4.36
CA ARG A 55 -13.37 8.40 3.86
C ARG A 55 -12.95 7.47 4.99
N VAL A 56 -13.66 6.38 5.16
CA VAL A 56 -13.41 5.38 6.19
C VAL A 56 -12.44 4.35 5.65
N ASP A 57 -11.25 4.26 6.23
CA ASP A 57 -10.19 3.39 5.70
C ASP A 57 -10.42 1.90 5.98
N LEU A 58 -11.02 1.56 7.13
CA LEU A 58 -11.37 0.19 7.48
C LEU A 58 -12.56 0.15 8.43
N LEU A 59 -13.49 -0.77 8.16
CA LEU A 59 -14.64 -1.05 9.00
C LEU A 59 -14.74 -2.56 9.23
N VAL A 60 -14.86 -2.98 10.48
CA VAL A 60 -14.93 -4.37 10.93
C VAL A 60 -16.20 -4.52 11.75
N GLU A 61 -17.14 -5.32 11.31
CA GLU A 61 -18.33 -5.66 12.05
C GLU A 61 -18.05 -6.92 12.89
N THR A 62 -18.33 -6.85 14.19
CA THR A 62 -18.15 -7.96 15.14
C THR A 62 -19.19 -7.96 16.25
N LYS A 63 -19.13 -8.90 17.20
CA LYS A 63 -20.06 -9.00 18.34
C LYS A 63 -19.32 -8.90 19.67
N LEU A 64 -20.01 -8.46 20.71
CA LEU A 64 -19.52 -8.61 22.09
C LEU A 64 -19.80 -10.04 22.61
N LYS A 65 -18.88 -10.58 23.41
CA LYS A 65 -19.11 -11.85 24.12
C LYS A 65 -20.26 -11.67 25.12
N GLY A 66 -21.31 -12.49 24.99
CA GLY A 66 -22.41 -12.54 25.96
C GLY A 66 -23.56 -11.55 25.73
N GLU A 67 -23.48 -10.69 24.71
CA GLU A 67 -24.56 -9.77 24.34
C GLU A 67 -24.90 -9.87 22.84
N ASN A 68 -26.17 -9.70 22.46
CA ASN A 68 -26.58 -9.51 21.07
C ASN A 68 -26.28 -8.05 20.66
N GLY A 69 -25.00 -7.68 20.65
CA GLY A 69 -24.53 -6.37 20.20
C GLY A 69 -23.78 -6.51 18.88
N LEU A 70 -24.08 -5.62 17.92
CA LEU A 70 -23.30 -5.44 16.70
C LEU A 70 -22.26 -4.34 16.97
N ILE A 71 -20.98 -4.68 16.96
CA ILE A 71 -19.89 -3.72 16.98
C ILE A 71 -19.49 -3.47 15.54
N ILE A 72 -19.91 -2.36 14.96
CA ILE A 72 -19.26 -1.86 13.76
C ILE A 72 -17.97 -1.20 14.23
N VAL A 73 -16.87 -1.94 14.36
CA VAL A 73 -15.50 -1.40 14.40
C VAL A 73 -15.17 -0.75 13.06
N HIS A 74 -15.86 0.33 12.77
CA HIS A 74 -15.23 1.44 12.11
C HIS A 74 -13.89 1.65 12.83
N VAL A 75 -12.84 1.98 12.10
CA VAL A 75 -11.86 2.92 12.65
C VAL A 75 -12.64 4.20 12.95
N GLU A 76 -13.47 4.14 14.00
CA GLU A 76 -14.54 5.01 14.54
C GLU A 76 -15.88 4.45 15.12
N ASN A 77 -15.93 3.37 15.95
CA ASN A 77 -17.02 3.23 16.97
C ASN A 77 -16.63 2.54 18.30
N VAL A 78 -15.61 1.68 18.30
CA VAL A 78 -14.52 1.91 19.26
C VAL A 78 -13.41 2.41 18.37
N PRO A 79 -13.36 3.72 18.12
CA PRO A 79 -12.47 4.22 17.14
C PRO A 79 -11.03 3.91 17.52
N ILE A 80 -10.31 3.21 16.67
CA ILE A 80 -8.87 3.11 16.83
C ILE A 80 -8.28 3.83 15.64
N ALA A 81 -8.02 5.12 15.82
CA ALA A 81 -7.29 5.89 14.83
C ALA A 81 -5.81 5.49 14.91
N VAL A 82 -5.33 4.75 13.91
CA VAL A 82 -3.90 4.44 13.79
C VAL A 82 -3.25 5.49 12.91
N PHE A 83 -2.56 6.43 13.54
CA PHE A 83 -1.88 7.51 12.84
C PHE A 83 -0.53 7.01 12.32
N SER A 84 -0.44 6.85 10.99
CA SER A 84 0.76 6.33 10.29
C SER A 84 1.61 7.45 9.65
N HIS A 85 1.44 8.70 10.10
CA HIS A 85 2.11 9.88 9.55
C HIS A 85 3.64 9.88 9.80
N ASP A 86 4.39 10.45 8.86
CA ASP A 86 5.86 10.54 8.97
C ASP A 86 6.34 11.67 9.92
N ALA A 87 5.44 12.55 10.36
CA ALA A 87 5.73 13.69 11.26
C ALA A 87 5.08 13.51 12.64
N LEU A 88 5.77 13.93 13.70
CA LEU A 88 5.22 13.98 15.06
C LEU A 88 4.20 15.13 15.17
N ARG A 89 2.95 14.79 15.47
CA ARG A 89 1.84 15.72 15.70
C ARG A 89 1.05 15.27 16.93
N GLU A 90 0.36 16.19 17.59
CA GLU A 90 -0.69 15.85 18.55
C GLU A 90 -2.01 15.74 17.77
N GLU A 91 -2.62 14.57 17.82
CA GLU A 91 -3.93 14.34 17.23
C GLU A 91 -4.99 14.44 18.34
N PRO A 92 -6.16 15.10 18.10
CA PRO A 92 -7.27 15.09 19.05
C PRO A 92 -7.73 13.64 19.30
N SER A 93 -8.58 13.38 20.30
CA SER A 93 -9.17 12.05 20.57
C SER A 93 -10.69 12.04 20.47
N VAL A 94 -11.27 13.13 19.95
CA VAL A 94 -12.72 13.35 19.89
C VAL A 94 -13.08 14.05 18.58
N PHE A 95 -14.11 13.56 17.90
CA PHE A 95 -14.81 14.23 16.80
C PHE A 95 -16.26 14.52 17.22
N SER A 96 -16.78 15.72 16.96
CA SER A 96 -18.11 16.12 17.41
C SER A 96 -18.88 16.93 16.36
N ILE A 97 -20.16 16.58 16.16
CA ILE A 97 -21.13 17.39 15.41
C ILE A 97 -22.11 18.02 16.40
N ALA A 98 -22.06 19.34 16.52
CA ALA A 98 -22.90 20.11 17.43
C ALA A 98 -23.81 21.08 16.65
N PHE A 99 -25.07 21.16 17.07
CA PHE A 99 -26.03 22.16 16.58
C PHE A 99 -26.36 23.14 17.71
N PRO A 100 -26.96 24.31 17.42
CA PRO A 100 -27.29 25.33 18.45
C PRO A 100 -28.20 24.83 19.59
N PHE A 101 -28.83 23.66 19.42
CA PHE A 101 -29.72 23.05 20.39
C PHE A 101 -29.13 21.81 21.10
N GLY A 102 -27.88 21.43 20.79
CA GLY A 102 -27.18 20.34 21.48
C GLY A 102 -26.19 19.58 20.60
N ASP A 103 -25.37 18.76 21.25
CA ASP A 103 -24.48 17.80 20.60
C ASP A 103 -25.31 16.67 20.00
N VAL A 104 -25.21 16.48 18.68
CA VAL A 104 -25.97 15.44 17.96
C VAL A 104 -25.16 14.16 17.82
N LEU A 105 -23.82 14.29 17.79
CA LEU A 105 -22.92 13.14 17.65
C LEU A 105 -21.56 13.46 18.28
N GLN A 106 -21.08 12.56 19.14
CA GLN A 106 -19.73 12.61 19.71
C GLN A 106 -19.05 11.26 19.54
N PHE A 107 -18.03 11.22 18.69
CA PHE A 107 -17.15 10.06 18.52
C PHE A 107 -15.90 10.25 19.40
N ARG A 108 -15.55 9.22 20.18
CA ARG A 108 -14.34 9.21 21.02
C ARG A 108 -13.42 8.12 20.58
N PHE A 109 -12.18 8.45 20.27
CA PHE A 109 -11.22 7.51 19.74
C PHE A 109 -10.03 7.20 20.61
N PHE A 110 -9.48 6.01 20.38
CA PHE A 110 -8.34 5.40 21.01
C PHE A 110 -7.15 5.46 20.03
N PRO A 111 -6.36 6.53 20.06
CA PRO A 111 -5.25 6.69 19.13
C PRO A 111 -4.14 5.66 19.39
N VAL A 112 -3.61 5.05 18.33
CA VAL A 112 -2.35 4.28 18.37
C VAL A 112 -1.27 5.05 17.63
N GLU A 113 -0.44 5.76 18.39
CA GLU A 113 0.67 6.54 17.83
C GLU A 113 1.95 5.70 17.81
N LEU A 114 2.12 4.91 16.75
CA LEU A 114 3.23 3.94 16.64
C LEU A 114 4.60 4.61 16.82
N ARG A 115 4.81 5.81 16.25
CA ARG A 115 6.08 6.55 16.36
C ARG A 115 6.45 6.96 17.78
N LYS A 116 5.47 7.08 18.69
CA LYS A 116 5.72 7.38 20.11
C LYS A 116 6.04 6.13 20.93
N LYS A 117 5.88 4.93 20.35
CA LYS A 117 6.18 3.65 20.99
C LYS A 117 7.59 3.22 20.61
N HIS A 118 8.44 2.97 21.59
CA HIS A 118 9.83 2.59 21.33
C HIS A 118 9.90 1.12 20.94
N TRP A 119 10.53 0.81 19.79
CA TRP A 119 10.49 -0.53 19.19
C TRP A 119 11.00 -1.66 20.10
N ARG A 120 12.00 -1.38 20.95
CA ARG A 120 12.57 -2.37 21.90
C ARG A 120 11.56 -2.86 22.95
N ASP A 121 10.49 -2.12 23.19
CA ASP A 121 9.44 -2.56 24.11
C ASP A 121 8.64 -3.72 23.51
N TYR A 122 8.68 -3.92 22.18
CA TYR A 122 7.80 -4.83 21.45
C TYR A 122 8.49 -6.12 20.96
N ILE A 123 9.81 -6.17 20.86
CA ILE A 123 10.56 -7.32 20.29
C ILE A 123 10.45 -8.63 21.07
N ARG A 124 10.07 -8.54 22.36
CA ARG A 124 9.87 -9.71 23.22
C ARG A 124 8.41 -10.17 23.30
N HIS A 125 7.48 -9.47 22.65
CA HIS A 125 6.09 -9.91 22.61
C HIS A 125 5.96 -11.08 21.63
N ASP A 126 5.21 -12.11 22.01
CA ASP A 126 4.83 -13.20 21.11
C ASP A 126 3.56 -12.82 20.33
N ASN A 127 3.64 -11.69 19.63
CA ASN A 127 2.53 -11.12 18.86
C ASN A 127 3.00 -10.82 17.42
N PRO A 128 2.45 -11.48 16.39
CA PRO A 128 2.96 -11.37 15.02
C PRO A 128 2.89 -9.96 14.43
N ILE A 129 1.83 -9.19 14.70
CA ILE A 129 1.70 -7.86 14.09
C ILE A 129 2.76 -6.89 14.60
N ALA A 130 3.27 -7.09 15.82
CA ALA A 130 4.34 -6.27 16.36
C ALA A 130 5.57 -6.32 15.44
N ALA A 131 5.94 -7.49 14.90
CA ALA A 131 7.09 -7.65 14.01
C ALA A 131 7.02 -6.74 12.77
N ALA A 132 5.83 -6.63 12.15
CA ALA A 132 5.61 -5.71 11.05
C ALA A 132 5.64 -4.24 11.50
N LEU A 133 4.98 -3.91 12.63
CA LEU A 133 4.83 -2.54 13.12
C LEU A 133 6.12 -1.96 13.72
N LEU A 134 7.13 -2.80 14.05
CA LEU A 134 8.46 -2.33 14.45
C LEU A 134 9.02 -1.28 13.48
N GLY A 135 8.79 -1.45 12.17
CA GLY A 135 9.24 -0.52 11.13
C GLY A 135 8.51 0.84 11.12
N LYS A 136 7.40 0.96 11.84
CA LYS A 136 6.66 2.21 12.06
C LYS A 136 6.79 2.77 13.47
N MET A 137 7.41 2.02 14.38
CA MET A 137 7.67 2.45 15.75
C MET A 137 8.82 3.45 15.83
N GLY A 138 9.03 4.06 17.00
CA GLY A 138 10.13 4.98 17.23
C GLY A 138 11.47 4.24 17.32
N TYR A 139 12.33 4.41 16.30
CA TYR A 139 13.72 3.96 16.25
C TYR A 139 14.62 5.03 15.59
N THR A 140 15.93 4.94 15.77
CA THR A 140 16.92 5.83 15.14
C THR A 140 17.61 5.18 13.93
N GLU A 141 18.15 5.98 13.01
CA GLU A 141 18.84 5.46 11.81
C GLU A 141 19.98 4.48 12.16
N SER A 142 20.72 4.73 13.25
CA SER A 142 21.78 3.84 13.73
C SER A 142 21.28 2.48 14.22
N GLU A 143 19.98 2.35 14.53
CA GLU A 143 19.38 1.13 15.07
C GLU A 143 18.75 0.25 13.99
N LYS A 144 18.70 0.68 12.73
CA LYS A 144 18.01 -0.07 11.67
C LYS A 144 18.49 -1.52 11.52
N VAL A 145 19.79 -1.74 11.60
CA VAL A 145 20.38 -3.08 11.48
C VAL A 145 19.93 -3.96 12.65
N GLU A 146 19.95 -3.42 13.87
CA GLU A 146 19.49 -4.11 15.07
C GLU A 146 17.98 -4.39 15.00
N LEU A 147 17.20 -3.41 14.56
CA LEU A 147 15.75 -3.50 14.36
C LEU A 147 15.39 -4.61 13.38
N LYS A 148 16.04 -4.66 12.20
CA LYS A 148 15.79 -5.70 11.19
C LYS A 148 16.20 -7.08 11.71
N LYS A 149 17.33 -7.18 12.41
CA LYS A 149 17.76 -8.43 13.05
C LYS A 149 16.72 -8.94 14.06
N GLU A 150 16.27 -8.10 14.97
CA GLU A 150 15.28 -8.50 15.99
C GLU A 150 13.90 -8.80 15.38
N CYS A 151 13.51 -8.11 14.30
CA CYS A 151 12.32 -8.48 13.52
C CYS A 151 12.44 -9.90 12.93
N LEU A 152 13.57 -10.24 12.30
CA LEU A 152 13.80 -11.58 11.74
C LEU A 152 13.81 -12.66 12.85
N ARG A 153 14.43 -12.37 13.99
CA ARG A 153 14.42 -13.28 15.16
C ARG A 153 13.01 -13.51 15.67
N MET A 154 12.21 -12.45 15.75
CA MET A 154 10.83 -12.52 16.19
C MET A 154 9.98 -13.36 15.22
N LEU A 155 10.12 -13.17 13.91
CA LEU A 155 9.42 -13.99 12.90
C LEU A 155 9.79 -15.48 13.03
N VAL A 156 11.07 -15.78 13.23
CA VAL A 156 11.54 -17.16 13.45
C VAL A 156 10.97 -17.77 14.74
N ARG A 157 10.84 -16.99 15.81
CA ARG A 157 10.27 -17.44 17.10
C ARG A 157 8.76 -17.72 17.01
N LEU A 158 8.03 -16.94 16.21
CA LEU A 158 6.58 -17.03 16.08
C LEU A 158 6.10 -18.25 15.26
N GLU A 159 6.99 -18.89 14.50
CA GLU A 159 6.72 -20.10 13.69
C GLU A 159 5.42 -20.00 12.84
N LEU A 160 5.26 -18.85 12.17
CA LEU A 160 4.09 -18.55 11.35
C LEU A 160 4.08 -19.33 10.03
N ASP A 161 2.91 -19.44 9.40
CA ASP A 161 2.83 -19.91 8.02
C ASP A 161 3.49 -18.93 7.04
N GLU A 162 3.85 -19.45 5.88
CA GLU A 162 4.62 -18.71 4.89
C GLU A 162 3.92 -17.43 4.39
N ALA A 163 2.59 -17.43 4.29
CA ALA A 163 1.84 -16.30 3.77
C ALA A 163 1.80 -15.16 4.81
N ARG A 164 1.50 -15.49 6.07
CA ARG A 164 1.51 -14.53 7.19
C ARG A 164 2.89 -13.95 7.41
N GLN A 165 3.92 -14.80 7.45
CA GLN A 165 5.30 -14.34 7.60
C GLN A 165 5.71 -13.40 6.46
N ARG A 166 5.23 -13.67 5.24
CA ARG A 166 5.54 -12.84 4.07
C ARG A 166 4.89 -11.48 4.14
N LEU A 167 3.63 -11.43 4.55
CA LEU A 167 2.92 -10.17 4.74
C LEU A 167 3.63 -9.30 5.79
N LEU A 168 4.04 -9.89 6.92
CA LEU A 168 4.74 -9.16 7.99
C LEU A 168 6.09 -8.61 7.53
N LEU A 169 6.93 -9.46 6.92
CA LEU A 169 8.26 -9.05 6.47
C LEU A 169 8.18 -8.04 5.33
N GLY A 170 7.29 -8.26 4.36
CA GLY A 170 7.08 -7.32 3.26
C GLY A 170 6.57 -5.96 3.74
N PHE A 171 5.71 -5.93 4.76
CA PHE A 171 5.32 -4.70 5.42
C PHE A 171 6.51 -4.01 6.09
N PHE A 172 7.29 -4.74 6.88
CA PHE A 172 8.45 -4.20 7.58
C PHE A 172 9.47 -3.58 6.61
N GLU A 173 9.84 -4.28 5.54
CA GLU A 173 10.83 -3.83 4.55
C GLU A 173 10.36 -2.65 3.70
N THR A 174 9.04 -2.42 3.63
CA THR A 174 8.48 -1.24 2.96
C THR A 174 8.91 0.05 3.65
N TYR A 175 9.08 0.03 4.98
CA TYR A 175 9.44 1.20 5.79
C TYR A 175 10.89 1.19 6.27
N VAL A 176 11.48 0.01 6.48
CA VAL A 176 12.87 -0.15 6.92
C VAL A 176 13.73 -0.64 5.75
N LYS A 177 14.38 0.30 5.07
CA LYS A 177 15.34 0.02 4.01
C LYS A 177 16.76 0.13 4.54
N LEU A 178 17.52 -0.94 4.40
CA LEU A 178 18.94 -0.97 4.69
C LEU A 178 19.75 -0.61 3.44
N SER A 179 20.87 0.10 3.62
CA SER A 179 21.91 0.28 2.61
C SER A 179 22.68 -1.03 2.38
N GLU A 180 23.52 -1.07 1.34
CA GLU A 180 24.37 -2.23 1.09
C GLU A 180 25.34 -2.50 2.25
N GLU A 181 25.88 -1.44 2.87
CA GLU A 181 26.74 -1.56 4.04
C GLU A 181 25.98 -2.08 5.27
N GLU A 182 24.75 -1.60 5.47
CA GLU A 182 23.86 -2.04 6.56
C GLU A 182 23.43 -3.51 6.37
N GLU A 183 23.14 -3.95 5.15
CA GLU A 183 22.85 -5.36 4.86
C GLU A 183 24.08 -6.25 5.08
N GLN A 184 25.28 -5.80 4.68
CA GLN A 184 26.52 -6.52 4.99
C GLN A 184 26.77 -6.60 6.50
N GLN A 185 26.43 -5.54 7.25
CA GLN A 185 26.50 -5.55 8.71
C GLN A 185 25.51 -6.56 9.29
N LEU A 186 24.24 -6.55 8.85
CA LEU A 186 23.23 -7.52 9.27
C LEU A 186 23.70 -8.96 9.04
N GLN A 187 24.25 -9.26 7.86
CA GLN A 187 24.78 -10.59 7.56
C GLN A 187 25.94 -10.99 8.48
N ARG A 188 26.83 -10.05 8.85
CA ARG A 188 27.91 -10.33 9.81
C ARG A 188 27.36 -10.61 11.21
N GLU A 189 26.39 -9.82 11.66
CA GLU A 189 25.76 -10.00 12.98
C GLU A 189 24.98 -11.32 13.06
N VAL A 190 24.23 -11.67 12.03
CA VAL A 190 23.49 -12.94 11.96
C VAL A 190 24.45 -14.13 12.00
N LYS A 191 25.57 -14.07 11.28
CA LYS A 191 26.58 -15.15 11.29
C LYS A 191 27.22 -15.38 12.67
N ALA A 192 27.24 -14.35 13.52
CA ALA A 192 27.77 -14.41 14.89
C ALA A 192 26.75 -14.91 15.93
N MET A 193 25.49 -15.14 15.54
CA MET A 193 24.45 -15.69 16.42
C MET A 193 24.68 -17.18 16.76
N GLU A 194 23.96 -17.69 17.76
CA GLU A 194 23.94 -19.11 18.08
C GLU A 194 23.49 -19.98 16.90
N THR A 195 24.09 -21.15 16.75
CA THR A 195 23.98 -22.01 15.56
C THR A 195 22.53 -22.29 15.13
N LYS A 196 21.65 -22.66 16.08
CA LYS A 196 20.26 -23.03 15.76
C LYS A 196 19.41 -21.84 15.30
N GLU A 197 19.56 -20.69 15.96
CA GLU A 197 18.82 -19.48 15.62
C GLU A 197 19.35 -18.88 14.31
N ARG A 198 20.68 -18.86 14.15
CA ARG A 198 21.37 -18.43 12.93
C ARG A 198 20.86 -19.15 11.69
N GLU A 199 20.73 -20.47 11.73
CA GLU A 199 20.32 -21.27 10.57
C GLU A 199 18.91 -20.87 10.09
N LYS A 200 17.94 -20.78 11.01
CA LYS A 200 16.57 -20.37 10.68
C LYS A 200 16.52 -18.92 10.15
N VAL A 201 17.28 -18.00 10.75
CA VAL A 201 17.33 -16.59 10.29
C VAL A 201 18.00 -16.47 8.92
N LEU A 202 19.08 -17.21 8.67
CA LEU A 202 19.73 -17.22 7.35
C LEU A 202 18.83 -17.83 6.27
N GLU A 203 18.14 -18.93 6.57
CA GLU A 203 17.16 -19.53 5.67
C GLU A 203 16.05 -18.53 5.32
N LEU A 204 15.56 -17.79 6.33
CA LEU A 204 14.57 -16.74 6.15
C LEU A 204 15.08 -15.66 5.19
N ILE A 205 16.27 -15.10 5.43
CA ILE A 205 16.86 -14.07 4.56
C ILE A 205 16.97 -14.59 3.12
N ILE A 206 17.57 -15.77 2.92
CA ILE A 206 17.81 -16.34 1.58
C ILE A 206 16.50 -16.59 0.83
N SER A 207 15.50 -17.16 1.50
CA SER A 207 14.20 -17.47 0.90
C SER A 207 13.52 -16.21 0.36
N TYR A 208 13.59 -15.12 1.12
CA TYR A 208 12.95 -13.85 0.76
C TYR A 208 13.75 -13.04 -0.26
N GLU A 209 15.09 -13.04 -0.18
CA GLU A 209 15.94 -12.46 -1.22
C GLU A 209 15.69 -13.11 -2.59
N GLN A 210 15.60 -14.43 -2.63
CA GLN A 210 15.32 -15.17 -3.87
C GLN A 210 13.93 -14.85 -4.43
N LYS A 211 12.91 -14.80 -3.57
CA LYS A 211 11.54 -14.45 -3.98
C LYS A 211 11.46 -13.01 -4.46
N GLY A 212 12.01 -12.05 -3.72
CA GLY A 212 12.03 -10.65 -4.11
C GLY A 212 12.74 -10.42 -5.45
N ARG A 213 13.84 -11.14 -5.70
CA ARG A 213 14.54 -11.11 -6.99
C ARG A 213 13.67 -11.65 -8.13
N LYS A 214 12.95 -12.75 -7.89
CA LYS A 214 12.06 -13.37 -8.87
C LYS A 214 10.88 -12.45 -9.21
N GLU A 215 10.19 -11.93 -8.18
CA GLU A 215 9.06 -11.01 -8.34
C GLU A 215 9.48 -9.72 -9.03
N GLY A 216 10.64 -9.15 -8.66
CA GLY A 216 11.20 -7.96 -9.30
C GLY A 216 11.52 -8.18 -10.78
N LEU A 217 12.02 -9.38 -11.16
CA LEU A 217 12.25 -9.74 -12.55
C LEU A 217 10.94 -9.88 -13.33
N GLU A 218 9.96 -10.58 -12.77
CA GLU A 218 8.64 -10.78 -13.38
C GLU A 218 7.92 -9.44 -13.59
N GLU A 219 7.94 -8.56 -12.58
CA GLU A 219 7.34 -7.23 -12.69
C GLU A 219 8.08 -6.36 -13.72
N GLY A 220 9.42 -6.44 -13.75
CA GLY A 220 10.25 -5.78 -14.75
C GLY A 220 9.90 -6.21 -16.18
N ILE A 221 9.77 -7.52 -16.43
CA ILE A 221 9.35 -8.07 -17.73
C ILE A 221 7.94 -7.60 -18.09
N LYS A 222 6.98 -7.70 -17.16
CA LYS A 222 5.59 -7.29 -17.39
C LYS A 222 5.50 -5.80 -17.76
N ARG A 223 6.20 -4.94 -17.03
CA ARG A 223 6.28 -3.50 -17.33
C ARG A 223 6.95 -3.24 -18.68
N GLY A 224 8.05 -3.94 -18.97
CA GLY A 224 8.76 -3.83 -20.24
C GLY A 224 7.87 -4.21 -21.45
N ILE A 225 7.14 -5.32 -21.34
CA ILE A 225 6.19 -5.75 -22.37
C ILE A 225 5.06 -4.73 -22.53
N GLN A 226 4.47 -4.26 -21.43
CA GLN A 226 3.37 -3.29 -21.48
C GLN A 226 3.80 -1.97 -22.12
N GLN A 227 4.98 -1.45 -21.75
CA GLN A 227 5.55 -0.26 -22.37
C GLN A 227 5.87 -0.49 -23.85
N GLY A 228 6.45 -1.63 -24.21
CA GLY A 228 6.74 -1.99 -25.59
C GLY A 228 5.49 -2.07 -26.46
N ILE A 229 4.41 -2.70 -25.96
CA ILE A 229 3.11 -2.77 -26.65
C ILE A 229 2.53 -1.36 -26.82
N GLN A 230 2.53 -0.54 -25.77
CA GLN A 230 1.99 0.83 -25.86
C GLN A 230 2.77 1.69 -26.86
N GLN A 231 4.10 1.62 -26.85
CA GLN A 231 4.95 2.36 -27.79
C GLN A 231 4.74 1.85 -29.22
N GLY A 232 4.72 0.53 -29.41
CA GLY A 232 4.47 -0.11 -30.71
C GLY A 232 3.09 0.24 -31.27
N MET A 233 2.04 0.21 -30.45
CA MET A 233 0.69 0.63 -30.86
C MET A 233 0.66 2.10 -31.26
N LYS A 234 1.25 3.00 -30.47
CA LYS A 234 1.30 4.44 -30.80
C LYS A 234 2.04 4.69 -32.13
N GLN A 235 3.20 4.06 -32.33
CA GLN A 235 3.97 4.20 -33.56
C GLN A 235 3.23 3.60 -34.76
N GLY A 236 2.68 2.40 -34.62
CA GLY A 236 1.90 1.74 -35.66
C GLY A 236 0.65 2.51 -36.05
N MET A 237 -0.08 3.06 -35.09
CA MET A 237 -1.26 3.91 -35.35
C MET A 237 -0.87 5.20 -36.08
N LYS A 238 0.22 5.87 -35.67
CA LYS A 238 0.72 7.08 -36.35
C LYS A 238 1.15 6.78 -37.79
N GLN A 239 1.88 5.69 -38.02
CA GLN A 239 2.28 5.26 -39.36
C GLN A 239 1.08 4.88 -40.23
N GLY A 240 0.15 4.09 -39.69
CA GLY A 240 -1.07 3.69 -40.39
C GLY A 240 -1.96 4.89 -40.75
N MET A 241 -2.08 5.88 -39.87
CA MET A 241 -2.82 7.11 -40.13
C MET A 241 -2.13 7.97 -41.21
N LYS A 242 -0.79 8.12 -41.17
CA LYS A 242 -0.04 8.83 -42.24
C LYS A 242 -0.22 8.13 -43.59
N GLN A 243 -0.10 6.79 -43.62
CA GLN A 243 -0.30 6.00 -44.86
C GLN A 243 -1.73 6.10 -45.39
N GLY A 244 -2.74 6.00 -44.52
CA GLY A 244 -4.15 6.15 -44.88
C GLY A 244 -4.45 7.54 -45.44
N MET A 245 -3.95 8.59 -44.78
CA MET A 245 -4.10 9.98 -45.24
C MET A 245 -3.46 10.20 -46.60
N LYS A 246 -2.23 9.69 -46.79
CA LYS A 246 -1.52 9.73 -48.07
C LYS A 246 -2.30 9.08 -49.20
N GLN A 247 -2.87 7.89 -48.94
CA GLN A 247 -3.67 7.18 -49.93
C GLN A 247 -4.96 7.94 -50.28
N LEU A 248 -5.59 8.56 -49.29
CA LEU A 248 -6.78 9.39 -49.47
C LEU A 248 -6.49 10.61 -50.36
N ILE A 249 -5.45 11.38 -50.03
CA ILE A 249 -5.00 12.55 -50.80
C ILE A 249 -4.68 12.17 -52.25
N ARG A 250 -3.92 11.08 -52.47
CA ARG A 250 -3.62 10.57 -53.82
C ARG A 250 -4.87 10.18 -54.61
N ASN A 251 -5.87 9.58 -53.95
CA ASN A 251 -7.13 9.23 -54.59
C ASN A 251 -7.95 10.47 -54.96
N MET A 252 -7.95 11.52 -54.14
CA MET A 252 -8.62 12.79 -54.44
C MET A 252 -7.95 13.51 -55.62
N ALA A 253 -6.62 13.57 -55.63
CA ALA A 253 -5.85 14.16 -56.74
C ALA A 253 -6.10 13.41 -58.06
N ARG A 254 -6.12 12.07 -58.04
CA ARG A 254 -6.46 11.24 -59.22
C ARG A 254 -7.87 11.49 -59.77
N LYS A 255 -8.79 11.96 -58.93
CA LYS A 255 -10.16 12.34 -59.33
C LYS A 255 -10.24 13.76 -59.89
N GLY A 256 -9.11 14.46 -60.02
CA GLY A 256 -9.02 15.78 -60.63
C GLY A 256 -9.28 16.95 -59.68
N MET A 257 -9.27 16.73 -58.36
CA MET A 257 -9.32 17.83 -57.39
C MET A 257 -7.99 18.59 -57.37
N THR A 258 -8.06 19.92 -57.17
CA THR A 258 -6.87 20.76 -57.00
C THR A 258 -6.28 20.59 -55.60
N VAL A 259 -4.99 20.94 -55.44
CA VAL A 259 -4.32 20.86 -54.13
C VAL A 259 -5.00 21.76 -53.09
N GLU A 260 -5.47 22.95 -53.49
CA GLU A 260 -6.20 23.89 -52.65
C GLU A 260 -7.56 23.33 -52.17
N ASP A 261 -8.27 22.58 -53.01
CA ASP A 261 -9.53 21.90 -52.62
C ASP A 261 -9.27 20.74 -51.67
N ILE A 262 -8.19 19.97 -51.90
CA ILE A 262 -7.81 18.84 -51.04
C ILE A 262 -7.39 19.36 -49.67
N ALA A 263 -6.51 20.37 -49.61
CA ALA A 263 -6.06 21.03 -48.39
C ALA A 263 -7.23 21.48 -47.51
N ARG A 264 -8.24 22.12 -48.11
CA ARG A 264 -9.48 22.51 -47.41
C ARG A 264 -10.32 21.33 -46.92
N LEU A 265 -10.36 20.21 -47.65
CA LEU A 265 -11.16 19.03 -47.28
C LEU A 265 -10.54 18.20 -46.17
N VAL A 266 -9.21 18.07 -46.14
CA VAL A 266 -8.50 17.28 -45.13
C VAL A 266 -7.96 18.12 -43.96
N ASP A 267 -8.24 19.43 -44.00
CA ASP A 267 -7.81 20.44 -43.01
C ASP A 267 -6.28 20.41 -42.79
N LEU A 268 -5.53 20.50 -43.89
CA LEU A 268 -4.07 20.58 -43.89
C LEU A 268 -3.59 21.77 -44.73
N PRO A 269 -2.45 22.39 -44.38
CA PRO A 269 -1.74 23.32 -45.26
C PRO A 269 -1.44 22.70 -46.62
N GLU A 270 -1.47 23.50 -47.69
CA GLU A 270 -1.13 23.01 -49.03
C GLU A 270 0.28 22.40 -49.11
N GLU A 271 1.23 22.93 -48.32
CA GLU A 271 2.61 22.42 -48.22
C GLU A 271 2.66 20.96 -47.71
N ASP A 272 1.90 20.63 -46.67
CA ASP A 272 1.77 19.26 -46.13
C ASP A 272 1.09 18.32 -47.14
N VAL A 273 0.13 18.83 -47.93
CA VAL A 273 -0.51 18.07 -49.01
C VAL A 273 0.47 17.79 -50.15
N TRP A 274 1.32 18.75 -50.51
CA TRP A 274 2.40 18.57 -51.48
C TRP A 274 3.42 17.54 -50.99
N GLU A 275 3.88 17.63 -49.75
CA GLU A 275 4.82 16.66 -49.16
C GLU A 275 4.27 15.22 -49.21
N LEU A 276 2.98 15.04 -48.91
CA LEU A 276 2.31 13.74 -48.97
C LEU A 276 2.08 13.22 -50.39
N LEU A 277 2.06 14.10 -51.40
CA LEU A 277 1.95 13.72 -52.81
C LEU A 277 3.31 13.40 -53.44
N GLU A 278 4.38 14.05 -53.00
CA GLU A 278 5.75 13.88 -53.52
C GLU A 278 6.50 12.66 -52.94
N GLU A 279 6.30 12.31 -51.66
CA GLU A 279 6.73 11.02 -51.11
C GLU A 279 5.96 9.85 -51.75
#